data_AF-A0A7C3UJ92-F1
#
_entry.id   AF-A0A7C3UJ92-F1
#
_cell.length_a   1.000
_cell.length_b   1.000
_cell.length_c   1.000
_cell.angle_alpha   90.00
_cell.angle_beta   90.00
_cell.angle_gamma   90.00
#
_symmetry.space_group_name_H-M   'P 1'
#
loop_
_entity.id
_entity.type
_entity.pdbx_description
1 polymer ?
#
loop_
_entity_poly.entity_id
_entity_poly.type
_entity_poly.pdbx_seq_one_letter_code
_entity_poly.pdbx_strand_id
1 'polypeptide(L)'
;MQEPGGAAVERDGDGRVPLRTIAREYARIGCTGFGGPPTLIAMLRQLCVVERGWVSAHEFQDAIAAANLLPGPAAKQLGIYCAWRVRGWRGAVVGGICFSLPGLVIIVALAALFLAEHPPLWVQGAAAGAGAAVAA
;
A
#
# COMPACT_ATOMS: atom_id res chain seq x y z
N MET A 1 7.48 13.32 -29.02
CA MET A 1 8.39 14.01 -28.09
C MET A 1 7.51 14.87 -27.19
N GLN A 2 7.15 14.33 -26.02
CA GLN A 2 6.28 14.99 -25.05
C GLN A 2 6.76 14.54 -23.67
N GLU A 3 7.40 15.47 -22.96
CA GLU A 3 7.80 15.36 -21.57
C GLU A 3 6.58 15.77 -20.71
N PRO A 4 5.90 14.87 -19.99
CA PRO A 4 4.95 15.29 -18.97
C PRO A 4 5.72 15.55 -17.67
N GLY A 5 5.65 16.81 -17.21
CA GLY A 5 6.43 17.36 -16.11
C GLY A 5 6.56 16.46 -14.89
N GLY A 6 7.80 16.10 -14.59
CA GLY A 6 8.16 15.52 -13.30
C GLY A 6 7.80 16.51 -12.20
N ALA A 7 6.80 16.15 -11.40
CA ALA A 7 6.51 16.86 -10.17
C ALA A 7 7.82 16.98 -9.39
N ALA A 8 8.28 18.21 -9.16
CA ALA A 8 9.53 18.50 -8.49
C ALA A 8 9.65 17.58 -7.27
N VAL A 9 10.66 16.69 -7.29
CA VAL A 9 10.91 15.80 -6.16
C VAL A 9 11.18 16.72 -4.99
N GLU A 10 10.21 16.83 -4.08
CA GLU A 10 10.43 17.55 -2.85
C GLU A 10 11.53 16.79 -2.12
N ARG A 11 12.69 17.42 -2.03
CA ARG A 11 13.88 16.85 -1.40
C ARG A 11 14.10 17.62 -0.11
N ASP A 12 14.40 16.87 0.94
CA ASP A 12 14.84 17.41 2.22
C ASP A 12 16.16 18.18 2.03
N GLY A 13 16.62 18.91 3.04
CA GLY A 13 17.87 19.68 2.97
C GLY A 13 19.13 18.84 2.64
N ASP A 14 19.05 17.51 2.70
CA ASP A 14 20.11 16.55 2.33
C ASP A 14 19.96 15.94 0.92
N GLY A 15 18.95 16.37 0.13
CA GLY A 15 18.69 15.83 -1.21
C GLY A 15 17.83 14.55 -1.26
N ARG A 16 17.29 14.05 -0.14
CA ARG A 16 16.48 12.81 -0.07
C ARG A 16 14.99 13.09 0.04
N VAL A 17 14.16 12.14 -0.37
CA VAL A 17 12.69 12.26 -0.33
C VAL A 17 12.20 12.31 1.14
N PRO A 18 11.38 13.30 1.55
CA PRO A 18 10.90 13.42 2.93
C PRO A 18 10.07 12.21 3.37
N LEU A 19 10.22 11.80 4.64
CA LEU A 19 9.41 10.72 5.22
C LEU A 19 7.90 11.03 5.18
N ARG A 20 7.51 12.31 5.28
CA ARG A 20 6.11 12.74 5.13
C ARG A 20 5.53 12.36 3.76
N THR A 21 6.34 12.41 2.71
CA THR A 21 5.91 12.06 1.35
C THR A 21 5.68 10.57 1.25
N ILE A 22 6.62 9.76 1.76
CA ILE A 22 6.45 8.30 1.82
C ILE A 22 5.20 7.95 2.62
N ALA A 23 5.03 8.51 3.83
CA ALA A 23 3.87 8.26 4.68
C ALA A 23 2.55 8.58 3.97
N ARG A 24 2.45 9.77 3.35
CA ARG A 24 1.22 10.23 2.67
C ARG A 24 0.87 9.35 1.48
N GLU A 25 1.84 9.06 0.61
CA GLU A 25 1.56 8.29 -0.61
C GLU A 25 1.26 6.82 -0.30
N TYR A 26 1.96 6.22 0.67
CA TYR A 26 1.71 4.83 1.06
C TYR A 26 0.39 4.69 1.83
N ALA A 27 0.04 5.65 2.70
CA ALA A 27 -1.28 5.69 3.32
C ALA A 27 -2.39 5.86 2.28
N ARG A 28 -2.18 6.72 1.28
CA ARG A 28 -3.13 6.88 0.16
C ARG A 28 -3.34 5.56 -0.57
N ILE A 29 -2.27 4.87 -0.98
CA ILE A 29 -2.38 3.55 -1.62
C ILE A 29 -3.09 2.56 -0.70
N GLY A 30 -2.77 2.54 0.60
CA GLY A 30 -3.45 1.69 1.57
C GLY A 30 -4.95 1.97 1.69
N CYS A 31 -5.38 3.24 1.57
CA CYS A 31 -6.79 3.63 1.57
C CYS A 31 -7.51 3.36 0.25
N THR A 32 -6.82 3.46 -0.89
CA THR A 32 -7.42 3.35 -2.24
C THR A 32 -7.16 2.01 -2.93
N GLY A 33 -6.43 1.11 -2.28
CA GLY A 33 -5.92 -0.15 -2.81
C GLY A 33 -6.98 -1.26 -2.97
N PHE A 34 -8.16 -0.92 -3.48
CA PHE A 34 -9.22 -1.87 -3.77
C PHE A 34 -8.96 -2.63 -5.08
N GLY A 35 -9.46 -3.85 -5.20
CA GLY A 35 -9.27 -4.68 -6.41
C GLY A 35 -8.16 -5.73 -6.30
N GLY A 36 -7.63 -5.95 -5.11
CA GLY A 36 -6.74 -7.09 -4.81
C GLY A 36 -5.26 -6.85 -5.08
N PRO A 37 -4.42 -7.91 -4.95
CA PRO A 37 -2.96 -7.80 -5.04
C PRO A 37 -2.42 -7.21 -6.35
N PRO A 38 -2.94 -7.55 -7.55
CA PRO A 38 -2.47 -6.96 -8.81
C PRO A 38 -2.65 -5.44 -8.86
N THR A 39 -3.77 -4.93 -8.35
CA THR A 39 -4.04 -3.48 -8.30
C THR A 39 -3.02 -2.77 -7.42
N LEU A 40 -2.71 -3.32 -6.24
CA LEU A 40 -1.68 -2.74 -5.35
C LEU A 40 -0.31 -2.68 -6.02
N ILE A 41 0.08 -3.72 -6.76
CA ILE A 41 1.34 -3.75 -7.51
C ILE A 41 1.33 -2.70 -8.62
N ALA A 42 0.23 -2.56 -9.36
CA ALA A 42 0.08 -1.54 -10.40
C ALA A 42 0.14 -0.11 -9.82
N MET A 43 -0.50 0.14 -8.68
CA MET A 43 -0.45 1.44 -7.98
C MET A 43 0.97 1.76 -7.49
N LEU A 44 1.69 0.77 -6.96
CA LEU A 44 3.09 0.93 -6.58
C LEU A 44 3.98 1.24 -7.78
N ARG A 45 3.76 0.60 -8.93
CA ARG A 45 4.47 0.89 -10.18
C ARG A 45 4.21 2.32 -10.64
N GLN A 46 2.93 2.70 -10.67
CA GLN A 46 2.51 4.04 -11.07
C GLN A 46 3.18 5.09 -10.18
N LEU A 47 3.13 4.94 -8.86
CA LEU A 47 3.75 5.86 -7.93
C LEU A 47 5.28 5.88 -8.06
N CYS A 48 5.93 4.72 -7.93
CA CYS A 48 7.38 4.64 -7.74
C CYS A 48 8.17 4.76 -9.05
N VAL A 49 7.60 4.34 -10.18
CA VAL A 49 8.28 4.37 -11.49
C VAL A 49 7.83 5.56 -12.31
N VAL A 50 6.51 5.78 -12.44
CA VAL A 50 5.95 6.76 -13.38
C VAL A 50 5.88 8.16 -12.78
N GLU A 51 5.23 8.30 -11.62
CA GLU A 51 4.93 9.63 -11.05
C GLU A 51 6.14 10.25 -10.33
N ARG A 52 6.89 9.44 -9.57
CA ARG A 52 7.97 9.93 -8.71
C ARG A 52 9.37 9.56 -9.20
N GLY A 53 9.49 8.60 -10.10
CA GLY A 53 10.79 8.13 -10.63
C GLY A 53 11.76 7.68 -9.53
N TRP A 54 11.26 7.12 -8.44
CA TRP A 54 12.04 6.62 -7.31
C TRP A 54 12.79 5.33 -7.62
N VAL A 55 12.22 4.50 -8.48
CA VAL A 55 12.72 3.18 -8.85
C VAL A 55 12.62 3.05 -10.38
N SER A 56 13.64 2.48 -11.02
CA SER A 56 13.59 2.24 -12.47
C SER A 56 12.60 1.13 -12.82
N ALA A 57 12.10 1.12 -14.07
CA ALA A 57 11.18 0.07 -14.52
C ALA A 57 11.80 -1.33 -14.41
N HIS A 58 13.09 -1.47 -14.76
CA HIS A 58 13.83 -2.74 -14.67
C HIS A 58 13.97 -3.19 -13.22
N GLU A 59 14.43 -2.29 -12.34
CA GLU A 59 14.59 -2.59 -10.91
C GLU A 59 13.26 -2.98 -10.26
N PHE A 60 12.16 -2.34 -10.66
CA PHE A 60 10.82 -2.69 -10.19
C PHE A 60 10.38 -4.09 -10.65
N GLN A 61 10.70 -4.48 -11.89
CA GLN A 61 10.41 -5.82 -12.41
C GLN A 61 11.22 -6.90 -11.67
N ASP A 62 12.50 -6.66 -11.43
CA ASP A 62 13.36 -7.56 -10.65
C ASP A 62 12.83 -7.70 -9.21
N ALA A 63 12.41 -6.59 -8.59
CA ALA A 63 11.84 -6.59 -7.26
C ALA A 63 10.53 -7.37 -7.18
N ILE A 64 9.67 -7.29 -8.21
CA ILE A 64 8.45 -8.12 -8.29
C ILE A 64 8.82 -9.60 -8.42
N ALA A 65 9.78 -9.94 -9.26
CA ALA A 65 10.22 -11.34 -9.42
C ALA A 65 10.74 -11.88 -8.07
N ALA A 66 11.57 -11.10 -7.37
CA ALA A 66 12.05 -11.45 -6.03
C ALA A 66 10.90 -11.59 -5.00
N ALA A 67 9.93 -10.66 -5.02
CA ALA A 67 8.78 -10.70 -4.10
C ALA A 67 7.86 -11.92 -4.31
N ASN A 68 7.82 -12.48 -5.52
CA ASN A 68 7.07 -13.70 -5.81
C ASN A 68 7.82 -14.98 -5.42
N LEU A 69 9.14 -14.94 -5.34
CA LEU A 69 9.96 -16.06 -4.86
C LEU A 69 9.90 -16.21 -3.33
N LEU A 70 9.72 -15.10 -2.62
CA LEU A 70 9.66 -15.07 -1.17
C LEU A 70 8.26 -15.43 -0.66
N PRO A 71 8.13 -16.25 0.39
CA PRO A 71 6.85 -16.55 1.00
C PRO A 71 6.27 -15.27 1.63
N GLY A 72 5.12 -14.82 1.13
CA GLY A 72 4.37 -13.72 1.72
C GLY A 72 3.62 -12.85 0.71
N PRO A 73 2.96 -11.78 1.17
CA PRO A 73 2.18 -10.92 0.31
C PRO A 73 3.08 -10.09 -0.61
N ALA A 74 3.18 -10.47 -1.89
CA ALA A 74 4.08 -9.85 -2.87
C ALA A 74 3.95 -8.32 -2.93
N ALA A 75 2.73 -7.78 -2.91
CA ALA A 75 2.49 -6.32 -2.93
C ALA A 75 3.08 -5.59 -1.71
N LYS A 76 2.99 -6.20 -0.50
CA LYS A 76 3.57 -5.62 0.72
C LYS A 76 5.10 -5.67 0.68
N GLN A 77 5.66 -6.80 0.25
CA GLN A 77 7.12 -6.96 0.11
C GLN A 77 7.70 -5.93 -0.86
N LEU A 78 7.06 -5.78 -2.03
CA LEU A 78 7.42 -4.81 -3.05
C LEU A 78 7.30 -3.37 -2.53
N GLY A 79 6.20 -3.03 -1.85
CA GLY A 79 6.02 -1.70 -1.28
C GLY A 79 7.11 -1.36 -0.25
N ILE A 80 7.41 -2.29 0.66
CA ILE A 80 8.49 -2.09 1.65
C ILE A 80 9.85 -1.93 0.95
N TYR A 81 10.13 -2.73 -0.08
CA TYR A 81 11.34 -2.60 -0.88
C TYR A 81 11.43 -1.22 -1.55
N CYS A 82 10.38 -0.76 -2.23
CA CYS A 82 10.36 0.56 -2.86
C CYS A 82 10.58 1.68 -1.83
N ALA A 83 9.95 1.61 -0.66
CA ALA A 83 10.15 2.61 0.40
C ALA A 83 11.57 2.55 0.98
N TRP A 84 12.15 1.35 1.10
CA TRP A 84 13.53 1.13 1.51
C TRP A 84 14.52 1.73 0.51
N ARG A 85 14.27 1.59 -0.79
CA ARG A 85 15.13 2.17 -1.85
C ARG A 85 15.16 3.69 -1.80
N VAL A 86 14.06 4.31 -1.39
CA VAL A 86 13.93 5.77 -1.30
C VAL A 86 14.63 6.37 -0.07
N ARG A 87 14.44 5.79 1.12
CA ARG A 87 14.95 6.38 2.39
C ARG A 87 15.52 5.35 3.37
N GLY A 88 16.04 4.23 2.87
CA GLY A 88 16.64 3.16 3.66
C GLY A 88 15.66 2.55 4.66
N TRP A 89 16.18 2.07 5.80
CA TRP A 89 15.38 1.41 6.82
C TRP A 89 14.22 2.27 7.35
N ARG A 90 14.43 3.60 7.47
CA ARG A 90 13.39 4.54 7.91
C ARG A 90 12.22 4.59 6.93
N GLY A 91 12.54 4.63 5.63
CA GLY A 91 11.54 4.57 4.57
C GLY A 91 10.77 3.24 4.62
N ALA A 92 11.48 2.12 4.79
CA ALA A 92 10.89 0.79 4.88
C ALA A 92 9.84 0.67 6.01
N VAL A 93 10.20 1.14 7.22
CA VAL A 93 9.31 1.09 8.39
C VAL A 93 8.10 2.00 8.20
N VAL A 94 8.31 3.27 7.82
CA VAL A 94 7.22 4.24 7.63
C VAL A 94 6.30 3.81 6.48
N GLY A 95 6.87 3.41 5.35
CA GLY A 95 6.11 2.95 4.19
C GLY A 95 5.29 1.71 4.51
N GLY A 96 5.90 0.70 5.16
CA GLY A 96 5.20 -0.51 5.57
C GLY A 96 4.05 -0.26 6.54
N ILE A 97 4.27 0.56 7.58
CA ILE A 97 3.23 0.91 8.55
C ILE A 97 2.11 1.69 7.85
N CYS A 98 2.42 2.77 7.14
CA CYS A 98 1.41 3.60 6.49
C CYS A 98 0.61 2.84 5.42
N PHE A 99 1.23 1.88 4.74
CA PHE A 99 0.54 1.02 3.77
C PHE A 99 -0.46 0.07 4.42
N SER A 100 -0.11 -0.54 5.56
CA SER A 100 -0.97 -1.53 6.24
C SER A 100 -1.97 -0.92 7.22
N LEU A 101 -1.69 0.27 7.76
CA LEU A 101 -2.48 0.91 8.81
C LEU A 101 -3.94 1.12 8.43
N PRO A 102 -4.31 1.60 7.22
CA PRO A 102 -5.72 1.81 6.87
C PRO A 102 -6.54 0.52 6.91
N GLY A 103 -6.01 -0.57 6.33
CA GLY A 103 -6.67 -1.87 6.35
C GLY A 103 -6.80 -2.44 7.77
N LEU A 104 -5.75 -2.30 8.59
CA LEU A 104 -5.79 -2.70 10.00
C LEU A 104 -6.87 -1.95 10.77
N VAL A 105 -6.93 -0.63 10.63
CA VAL A 105 -7.91 0.22 11.32
C VAL A 105 -9.33 -0.16 10.93
N ILE A 106 -9.60 -0.37 9.64
CA ILE A 106 -10.93 -0.78 9.15
C ILE A 106 -11.33 -2.14 9.72
N ILE A 107 -10.43 -3.13 9.66
CA ILE A 107 -10.71 -4.47 10.18
C ILE A 107 -10.97 -4.44 11.68
N VAL A 108 -10.14 -3.72 12.46
CA VAL A 108 -10.33 -3.60 13.91
C VAL A 108 -11.63 -2.87 14.24
N ALA A 109 -11.97 -1.80 13.51
CA ALA A 109 -13.22 -1.08 13.71
C ALA A 109 -14.45 -1.95 13.40
N LEU A 110 -14.42 -2.71 12.29
CA LEU A 110 -15.48 -3.64 11.94
C LEU A 110 -15.59 -4.79 12.95
N ALA A 111 -14.47 -5.33 13.42
CA ALA A 111 -14.44 -6.35 14.45
C ALA A 111 -15.05 -5.84 15.76
N ALA A 112 -14.69 -4.63 16.21
CA ALA A 112 -15.26 -4.02 17.40
C ALA A 112 -16.77 -3.78 17.28
N LEU A 113 -17.25 -3.36 16.10
CA LEU A 113 -18.68 -3.19 15.85
C LEU A 113 -19.44 -4.52 15.81
N PHE A 114 -18.85 -5.56 15.20
CA PHE A 114 -19.45 -6.88 15.11
C PHE A 114 -19.53 -7.58 16.47
N LEU A 115 -18.53 -7.38 17.33
CA LEU A 115 -18.40 -8.02 18.63
C LEU A 115 -18.98 -7.20 19.80
N ALA A 116 -19.64 -6.07 19.52
CA ALA A 116 -20.33 -5.26 20.52
C ALA A 116 -21.49 -6.05 21.16
N GLU A 117 -21.85 -5.73 22.41
CA GLU A 117 -22.94 -6.42 23.15
C GLU A 117 -24.30 -6.35 22.43
N HIS A 118 -24.54 -5.24 21.72
CA HIS A 118 -25.72 -5.03 20.89
C HIS A 118 -25.30 -4.62 19.48
N PRO A 119 -24.84 -5.56 18.64
CA PRO A 119 -24.47 -5.24 17.29
C PRO A 119 -25.75 -4.95 16.49
N PRO A 120 -25.79 -3.87 15.69
CA PRO A 120 -26.96 -3.52 14.91
C PRO A 120 -27.40 -4.67 13.98
N LEU A 121 -28.71 -4.86 13.77
CA LEU A 121 -29.24 -5.93 12.90
C LEU A 121 -28.66 -5.90 11.47
N TRP A 122 -28.36 -4.71 10.94
CA TRP A 122 -27.74 -4.58 9.61
C TRP A 122 -26.30 -5.11 9.57
N VAL A 123 -25.56 -5.06 10.69
CA VAL A 123 -24.20 -5.61 10.81
C VAL A 123 -24.26 -7.14 10.79
N GLN A 124 -25.20 -7.74 11.54
CA GLN A 124 -25.41 -9.19 11.56
C GLN A 124 -25.87 -9.70 10.18
N GLY A 125 -26.82 -8.99 9.54
CA GLY A 125 -27.29 -9.32 8.20
C GLY A 125 -26.17 -9.21 7.14
N ALA A 126 -25.35 -8.15 7.20
CA ALA A 126 -24.20 -7.99 6.31
C ALA A 126 -23.16 -9.10 6.51
N ALA A 127 -22.86 -9.46 7.76
CA ALA A 127 -21.92 -10.55 8.06
C ALA A 127 -22.42 -11.92 7.57
N ALA A 128 -23.70 -12.22 7.78
CA ALA A 128 -24.33 -13.45 7.28
C ALA A 128 -24.31 -13.50 5.74
N GLY A 129 -24.63 -12.39 5.08
CA GLY A 129 -24.55 -12.27 3.62
C GLY A 129 -23.11 -12.45 3.09
N ALA A 130 -22.13 -11.82 3.74
CA ALA A 130 -20.72 -11.98 3.38
C ALA A 130 -20.24 -13.43 3.54
N GLY A 131 -20.62 -14.09 4.64
CA GLY A 131 -20.31 -15.50 4.86
C GLY A 131 -20.88 -16.42 3.79
N ALA A 132 -22.15 -16.19 3.39
CA ALA A 132 -22.80 -16.96 2.33
C ALA A 132 -22.14 -16.74 0.96
N ALA A 133 -21.75 -15.50 0.64
CA ALA A 133 -21.12 -15.16 -0.63
C ALA A 133 -19.71 -15.75 -0.80
N VAL A 134 -18.95 -15.94 0.29
CA VAL A 134 -17.61 -16.56 0.23
C VAL A 134 -17.69 -18.09 0.12
N ALA A 135 -18.76 -18.69 0.64
CA ALA A 135 -18.98 -20.13 0.57
C ALA A 135 -19.57 -20.61 -0.78
N ALA A 136 -20.08 -19.67 -1.59
CA ALA A 136 -20.64 -19.92 -2.92
C ALA A 136 -19.57 -19.82 -4.01
#